data_AF-A0A545T9D0-F1
#
_entry.id   AF-A0A545T9D0-F1
#
_cell.length_a   1.000
_cell.length_b   1.000
_cell.length_c   1.000
_cell.angle_alpha   90.00
_cell.angle_beta   90.00
_cell.angle_gamma   90.00
#
_symmetry.space_group_name_H-M   'P 1'
#
loop_
_entity.id
_entity.type
_entity.pdbx_description
1 polymer ?
#
loop_
_entity_poly.entity_id
_entity_poly.type
_entity_poly.pdbx_seq_one_letter_code
_entity_poly.pdbx_strand_id
1 'polypeptide(L)'
;MSLEHSDALDERFEKLSGYIDGELTQQEAQKVGLLIETNPEYKQLYEELSSMRSEVQSLSLQEQELEHLDKLFEEPIAKTSRIFGLALIAISSVAIIGLTLYVIFTHPELGWIEKTLVGTLGGGTLLLLISVVRQRLMSLKKDKYRGVKI
;
A
#
# COMPACT_ATOMS: atom_id res chain seq x y z
N MET A 1 -38.32 -2.06 -34.70
CA MET A 1 -38.87 -1.43 -33.49
C MET A 1 -37.89 -1.43 -32.30
N SER A 2 -36.79 -2.20 -32.33
CA SER A 2 -35.76 -2.21 -31.27
C SER A 2 -34.63 -1.18 -31.44
N LEU A 3 -34.43 -0.61 -32.64
CA LEU A 3 -33.32 0.31 -32.91
C LEU A 3 -33.62 1.76 -32.48
N GLU A 4 -34.82 2.28 -32.76
CA GLU A 4 -35.24 3.64 -32.32
C GLU A 4 -35.23 3.82 -30.80
N HIS A 5 -35.46 2.74 -30.05
CA HIS A 5 -35.48 2.82 -28.58
C HIS A 5 -34.07 2.85 -27.98
N SER A 6 -33.06 2.33 -28.69
CA SER A 6 -31.65 2.38 -28.26
C SER A 6 -31.07 3.77 -28.47
N ASP A 7 -31.25 4.34 -29.66
CA ASP A 7 -30.70 5.67 -30.00
C ASP A 7 -31.24 6.76 -29.07
N ALA A 8 -32.52 6.67 -28.70
CA ALA A 8 -33.15 7.61 -27.78
C ALA A 8 -32.67 7.47 -26.33
N LEU A 9 -32.14 6.31 -25.91
CA LEU A 9 -31.55 6.13 -24.59
C LEU A 9 -30.11 6.64 -24.55
N ASP A 10 -29.34 6.40 -25.62
CA ASP A 10 -27.96 6.87 -25.74
C ASP A 10 -27.89 8.40 -25.71
N GLU A 11 -28.79 9.09 -26.43
CA GLU A 11 -28.86 10.57 -26.42
C GLU A 11 -29.21 11.12 -25.02
N ARG A 12 -30.04 10.41 -24.26
CA ARG A 12 -30.41 10.81 -22.89
C ARG A 12 -29.24 10.65 -21.94
N PHE A 13 -28.55 9.52 -22.03
CA PHE A 13 -27.36 9.23 -21.24
C PHE A 13 -26.28 10.29 -21.50
N GLU A 14 -26.01 10.61 -22.76
CA GLU A 14 -25.02 11.63 -23.15
C GLU A 14 -25.32 12.99 -22.51
N LYS A 15 -26.58 13.46 -22.63
CA LYS A 15 -27.00 14.73 -22.04
C LYS A 15 -26.96 14.73 -20.51
N LEU A 16 -27.31 13.62 -19.87
CA LEU A 16 -27.28 13.50 -18.41
C LEU A 16 -25.85 13.39 -17.87
N SER A 17 -24.96 12.67 -18.54
CA SER A 17 -23.53 12.61 -18.19
C SER A 17 -22.91 14.01 -18.28
N GLY A 18 -23.12 14.71 -19.40
CA GLY A 18 -22.62 16.07 -19.57
C GLY A 18 -23.20 17.06 -18.54
N TYR A 19 -24.44 16.83 -18.07
CA TYR A 19 -25.04 17.62 -16.99
C TYR A 19 -24.36 17.36 -15.63
N ILE A 20 -24.07 16.10 -15.31
CA ILE A 20 -23.40 15.70 -14.05
C ILE A 20 -21.94 16.17 -14.01
N ASP A 21 -21.26 16.14 -15.16
CA ASP A 21 -19.87 16.56 -15.30
C ASP A 21 -19.72 18.08 -15.49
N GLY A 22 -20.82 18.79 -15.73
CA GLY A 22 -20.85 20.25 -15.87
C GLY A 22 -20.34 20.76 -17.23
N GLU A 23 -20.34 19.90 -18.26
CA GLU A 23 -19.85 20.21 -19.60
C GLU A 23 -20.93 20.86 -20.49
N LEU A 24 -22.20 20.78 -20.10
CA LEU A 24 -23.30 21.42 -20.82
C LEU A 24 -23.23 22.94 -20.74
N THR A 25 -23.65 23.61 -21.81
CA THR A 25 -23.87 25.05 -21.76
C THR A 25 -25.00 25.40 -20.78
N GLN A 26 -25.03 26.64 -20.29
CA GLN A 26 -26.06 27.10 -19.34
C GLN A 26 -27.49 26.87 -19.86
N GLN A 27 -27.70 27.04 -21.17
CA GLN A 27 -29.01 26.83 -21.80
C GLN A 27 -29.40 25.35 -21.85
N GLU A 28 -28.44 24.47 -22.11
CA GLU A 28 -28.66 23.02 -22.16
C GLU A 28 -28.87 22.44 -20.77
N ALA A 29 -28.08 22.88 -19.79
CA ALA A 29 -28.22 22.46 -18.41
C ALA A 29 -29.61 22.80 -17.84
N GLN A 30 -30.15 23.98 -18.18
CA GLN A 30 -31.50 24.36 -17.75
C GLN A 30 -32.59 23.48 -18.40
N LYS A 31 -32.42 23.10 -19.67
CA LYS A 31 -33.34 22.17 -20.36
C LYS A 31 -33.27 20.77 -19.75
N VAL A 32 -32.08 20.26 -19.48
CA VAL A 32 -31.89 18.94 -18.86
C VAL A 32 -32.44 18.94 -17.42
N GLY A 33 -32.23 20.01 -16.65
CA GLY A 33 -32.83 20.18 -15.33
C GLY A 33 -34.35 20.09 -15.36
N LEU A 34 -35.00 20.76 -16.31
CA LEU A 34 -36.45 20.66 -16.50
C LEU A 34 -36.88 19.23 -16.86
N LEU A 35 -36.11 18.53 -17.70
CA LEU A 35 -36.40 17.14 -18.09
C LEU A 35 -36.29 16.18 -16.90
N ILE A 36 -35.31 16.37 -16.01
CA ILE A 36 -35.18 15.60 -14.76
C ILE A 36 -36.40 15.81 -13.85
N GLU A 37 -36.93 17.04 -13.77
CA GLU A 37 -38.11 17.34 -12.93
C GLU A 37 -39.42 16.83 -13.54
N THR A 38 -39.54 16.88 -14.86
CA THR A 38 -40.82 16.66 -15.56
C THR A 38 -40.98 15.22 -16.07
N ASN A 39 -39.88 14.50 -16.33
CA ASN A 39 -39.92 13.15 -16.89
C ASN A 39 -39.34 12.10 -15.91
N PRO A 40 -40.13 11.09 -15.50
CA PRO A 40 -39.69 10.07 -14.56
C PRO A 40 -38.51 9.22 -15.08
N GLU A 41 -38.39 9.00 -16.38
CA GLU A 41 -37.29 8.21 -16.97
C GLU A 41 -35.95 8.94 -16.86
N TYR A 42 -35.95 10.26 -17.06
CA TYR A 42 -34.75 11.10 -16.87
C TYR A 42 -34.32 11.17 -15.41
N LYS A 43 -35.30 11.23 -14.49
CA LYS A 43 -35.04 11.23 -13.06
C LYS A 43 -34.38 9.93 -12.61
N GLN A 44 -34.92 8.79 -13.04
CA GLN A 44 -34.37 7.48 -12.69
C GLN A 44 -32.93 7.31 -13.18
N LEU A 45 -32.67 7.69 -14.44
CA LEU A 45 -31.33 7.63 -15.02
C LEU A 45 -30.35 8.58 -14.32
N TYR A 46 -30.79 9.78 -13.93
CA TYR A 46 -29.98 10.71 -13.15
C TYR A 46 -29.59 10.15 -11.78
N GLU A 47 -30.53 9.55 -11.05
CA GLU A 47 -30.26 8.95 -9.74
C GLU A 47 -29.26 7.79 -9.86
N GLU A 48 -29.39 6.96 -10.90
CA GLU A 48 -28.48 5.85 -11.17
C GLU A 48 -27.05 6.36 -11.43
N LEU A 49 -26.87 7.32 -12.35
CA LEU A 49 -25.56 7.89 -12.68
C LEU A 49 -24.92 8.62 -11.50
N SER A 50 -25.72 9.37 -10.74
CA SER A 50 -25.26 10.06 -9.53
C SER A 50 -24.79 9.07 -8.46
N SER A 51 -25.48 7.94 -8.29
CA SER A 51 -25.09 6.89 -7.34
C SER A 51 -23.75 6.26 -7.70
N MET A 52 -23.53 5.93 -8.98
CA MET A 52 -22.26 5.38 -9.47
C MET A 52 -21.11 6.36 -9.26
N ARG A 53 -21.33 7.65 -9.58
CA ARG A 53 -20.33 8.70 -9.37
C ARG A 53 -19.95 8.83 -7.90
N SER A 54 -20.93 8.79 -7.00
CA SER A 54 -20.69 8.84 -5.55
C SER A 54 -19.88 7.64 -5.07
N GLU A 55 -20.14 6.44 -5.60
CA GLU A 55 -19.37 5.24 -5.25
C GLU A 55 -17.91 5.36 -5.71
N VAL A 56 -17.68 5.76 -6.97
CA VAL A 56 -16.32 6.02 -7.50
C VAL A 56 -15.59 7.10 -6.70
N GLN A 57 -16.28 8.19 -6.34
CA GLN A 57 -15.70 9.25 -5.53
C GLN A 57 -15.31 8.74 -4.13
N SER A 58 -16.13 7.88 -3.52
CA SER A 58 -15.83 7.29 -2.21
C SER A 58 -14.60 6.36 -2.23
N LEU A 59 -14.34 5.71 -3.36
CA LEU A 59 -13.12 4.91 -3.56
C LEU A 59 -11.88 5.80 -3.70
N SER A 60 -11.99 6.89 -4.46
CA SER A 60 -10.87 7.84 -4.65
C SER A 60 -10.44 8.54 -3.36
N LEU A 61 -11.39 8.83 -2.46
CA LEU A 61 -11.10 9.44 -1.15
C LEU A 61 -10.34 8.48 -0.22
N GLN A 62 -10.67 7.19 -0.25
CA GLN A 62 -9.93 6.17 0.51
C GLN A 62 -8.48 6.05 0.01
N GLU A 63 -8.26 6.14 -1.30
CA GLU A 63 -6.91 6.08 -1.88
C GLU A 63 -6.06 7.30 -1.49
N GLN A 64 -6.62 8.51 -1.52
CA GLN A 64 -5.91 9.71 -1.07
C GLN A 64 -5.56 9.70 0.43
N GLU A 65 -6.45 9.19 1.29
CA GLU A 65 -6.21 9.12 2.73
C GLU A 65 -5.09 8.14 3.06
N LEU A 66 -5.02 7.01 2.34
CA LEU A 66 -3.92 6.05 2.44
C LEU A 66 -2.59 6.66 1.97
N GLU A 67 -2.58 7.41 0.87
CA GLU A 67 -1.37 8.07 0.36
C GLU A 67 -0.86 9.17 1.32
N HIS A 68 -1.76 9.85 2.02
CA HIS A 68 -1.40 10.86 3.02
C HIS A 68 -0.80 10.24 4.29
N LEU A 69 -1.33 9.09 4.72
CA LEU A 69 -0.77 8.29 5.81
C LEU A 69 0.63 7.80 5.47
N ASP A 70 0.86 7.30 4.26
CA ASP A 70 2.20 6.86 3.83
C ASP A 70 3.21 8.02 3.83
N LYS A 71 2.80 9.24 3.44
CA LYS A 71 3.65 10.44 3.50
C LYS A 71 3.99 10.87 4.93
N LEU A 72 3.09 10.68 5.90
CA LEU A 72 3.36 10.94 7.32
C LEU A 72 4.32 9.92 7.93
N PHE A 73 4.28 8.66 7.49
CA PHE A 73 5.25 7.64 7.89
C PHE A 73 6.60 7.79 7.17
N GLU A 74 6.70 8.72 6.22
CA GLU A 74 7.92 8.98 5.46
C GLU A 74 8.86 10.03 6.09
N GLU A 75 8.79 10.25 7.41
CA GLU A 75 9.81 11.07 8.07
C GLU A 75 11.21 10.43 7.99
N PRO A 76 12.19 11.08 7.32
CA PRO A 76 13.52 10.52 7.07
C PRO A 76 14.36 10.32 8.36
N ILE A 77 13.98 11.00 9.46
CA ILE A 77 14.64 10.91 10.77
C ILE A 77 14.34 9.56 11.44
N ALA A 78 13.14 9.01 11.27
CA ALA A 78 12.77 7.69 11.80
C ALA A 78 13.40 6.53 11.00
N LYS A 79 13.61 6.69 9.69
CA LYS A 79 14.22 5.65 8.84
C LYS A 79 15.69 5.39 9.21
N THR A 80 16.45 6.43 9.57
CA THR A 80 17.88 6.32 9.87
C THR A 80 18.12 5.72 11.26
N SER A 81 17.42 6.19 12.29
CA SER A 81 17.55 5.66 13.65
C SER A 81 17.19 4.18 13.74
N ARG A 82 16.16 3.75 13.00
CA ARG A 82 15.72 2.35 12.97
C ARG A 82 16.77 1.41 12.35
N ILE A 83 17.46 1.84 11.29
CA ILE A 83 18.52 1.03 10.67
C ILE A 83 19.73 0.94 11.59
N PHE A 84 20.14 2.06 12.20
CA PHE A 84 21.25 2.07 13.17
C PHE A 84 20.95 1.21 14.40
N GLY A 85 19.73 1.31 14.96
CA GLY A 85 19.31 0.49 16.10
C GLY A 85 19.31 -1.00 15.78
N LEU A 86 18.77 -1.39 14.62
CA LEU A 86 18.79 -2.79 14.18
C LEU A 86 20.20 -3.32 13.91
N ALA A 87 21.08 -2.49 13.32
CA ALA A 87 22.47 -2.87 13.09
C ALA A 87 23.20 -3.12 14.43
N LEU A 88 23.00 -2.25 15.42
CA LEU A 88 23.60 -2.38 16.75
C LEU A 88 23.12 -3.67 17.44
N ILE A 89 21.82 -3.98 17.39
CA ILE A 89 21.24 -5.19 17.95
C ILE A 89 21.82 -6.43 17.27
N ALA A 90 21.93 -6.42 15.94
CA ALA A 90 22.50 -7.54 15.19
C ALA A 90 23.97 -7.79 15.57
N ILE A 91 24.79 -6.74 15.64
CA ILE A 91 26.20 -6.84 16.04
C ILE A 91 26.33 -7.34 17.48
N SER A 92 25.54 -6.78 18.40
CA SER A 92 25.53 -7.19 19.81
C SER A 92 25.13 -8.66 19.98
N SER A 93 24.08 -9.10 19.28
CA SER A 93 23.62 -10.49 19.29
C SER A 93 24.71 -11.45 18.82
N VAL A 94 25.40 -11.11 17.72
CA VAL A 94 26.52 -11.90 17.21
C VAL A 94 27.68 -11.96 18.22
N ALA A 95 28.03 -10.83 18.84
CA ALA A 95 29.10 -10.77 19.83
C ALA A 95 28.78 -11.62 21.07
N ILE A 96 27.55 -11.54 21.60
CA ILE A 96 27.11 -12.32 22.77
C ILE A 96 27.14 -13.82 22.47
N ILE A 97 26.57 -14.23 21.33
CA ILE A 97 26.53 -15.63 20.92
C ILE A 97 27.95 -16.16 20.71
N GLY A 98 28.81 -15.40 20.02
CA GLY A 98 30.20 -15.77 19.79
C GLY A 98 30.99 -15.94 21.09
N LEU A 99 30.83 -15.00 22.02
CA LEU A 99 31.49 -15.07 23.33
C LEU A 99 30.98 -16.26 24.16
N THR A 100 29.67 -16.49 24.17
CA THR A 100 29.05 -17.62 24.89
C THR A 100 29.56 -18.96 24.36
N LEU A 101 29.61 -19.12 23.04
CA LEU A 101 30.18 -20.31 22.40
C LEU A 101 31.67 -20.45 22.72
N TYR A 102 32.44 -19.37 22.64
CA TYR A 102 33.86 -19.39 22.98
C TYR A 102 34.09 -19.88 24.41
N VAL A 103 33.39 -19.28 25.39
CA VAL A 103 33.48 -19.65 26.81
C VAL A 103 33.15 -21.13 27.00
N ILE A 104 32.03 -21.61 26.47
CA ILE A 104 31.58 -23.01 26.62
C ILE A 104 32.56 -24.00 25.99
N PHE A 105 33.17 -23.64 24.85
CA PHE A 105 34.15 -24.50 24.21
C PHE A 105 35.48 -24.55 24.96
N THR A 106 35.93 -23.42 25.52
CA THR A 106 37.17 -23.33 26.31
C THR A 106 37.08 -23.93 27.71
N HIS A 107 35.87 -24.08 28.27
CA HIS A 107 35.69 -24.74 29.57
C HIS A 107 35.61 -26.27 29.39
N PRO A 108 36.55 -27.05 29.97
CA PRO A 108 36.57 -28.50 29.84
C PRO A 108 35.61 -29.20 30.81
N GLU A 109 35.03 -28.48 31.78
CA GLU A 109 34.14 -29.04 32.81
C GLU A 109 32.71 -29.33 32.29
N LEU A 110 32.36 -28.82 31.11
CA LEU A 110 31.06 -29.03 30.49
C LEU A 110 31.03 -30.33 29.67
N GLY A 111 30.01 -31.13 29.92
CA GLY A 111 29.71 -32.36 29.20
C GLY A 111 29.38 -32.10 27.72
N TRP A 112 29.53 -33.13 26.90
CA TRP A 112 29.33 -33.02 25.45
C TRP A 112 27.90 -32.60 25.07
N ILE A 113 26.91 -32.91 25.90
CA ILE A 113 25.50 -32.56 25.69
C ILE A 113 25.30 -31.04 25.78
N GLU A 114 25.94 -30.36 26.73
CA GLU A 114 25.81 -28.91 26.88
C GLU A 114 26.45 -28.18 25.70
N LYS A 115 27.59 -28.68 25.21
CA LYS A 115 28.29 -28.13 24.03
C LYS A 115 27.46 -28.28 22.75
N THR A 116 26.84 -29.43 22.53
CA THR A 116 25.99 -29.66 21.35
C THR A 116 24.69 -28.88 21.40
N LEU A 117 24.05 -28.78 22.58
CA LEU A 117 22.82 -28.02 22.75
C LEU A 117 23.04 -26.53 22.48
N VAL A 118 24.04 -25.92 23.14
CA VAL A 118 24.32 -24.49 22.97
C VAL A 118 24.94 -24.22 21.59
N GLY A 119 25.75 -25.13 21.05
CA GLY A 119 26.28 -25.04 19.70
C GLY A 119 25.19 -25.00 18.63
N THR A 120 24.20 -25.88 18.73
CA THR A 120 23.08 -25.94 17.77
C THR A 120 22.20 -24.70 17.88
N LEU A 121 21.90 -24.26 19.10
CA LEU A 121 21.04 -23.11 19.36
C LEU A 121 21.74 -21.81 18.92
N GLY A 122 22.96 -21.57 19.38
CA GLY A 122 23.76 -20.40 19.01
C GLY A 122 24.10 -20.37 17.52
N GLY A 123 24.51 -21.50 16.95
CA GLY A 123 24.80 -21.63 15.52
C GLY A 123 23.57 -21.42 14.64
N GLY A 124 22.43 -21.97 15.02
CA GLY A 124 21.14 -21.76 14.33
C GLY A 124 20.71 -20.30 14.35
N THR A 125 20.80 -19.63 15.51
CA THR A 125 20.50 -18.20 15.63
C THR A 125 21.45 -17.35 14.78
N LEU A 126 22.75 -17.66 14.76
CA LEU A 126 23.74 -16.98 13.92
C LEU A 126 23.43 -17.13 12.42
N LEU A 127 23.09 -18.34 11.97
CA LEU A 127 22.72 -18.59 10.58
C LEU A 127 21.47 -17.79 10.17
N LEU A 128 20.45 -17.73 11.03
CA LEU A 128 19.26 -16.92 10.78
C LEU A 128 19.60 -15.42 10.70
N LEU A 129 20.41 -14.91 11.63
CA LEU A 129 20.86 -13.51 11.61
C LEU A 129 21.62 -13.18 10.32
N ILE A 130 22.56 -14.04 9.90
CA ILE A 130 23.30 -13.87 8.64
C ILE A 130 22.35 -13.89 7.44
N SER A 131 21.34 -14.76 7.44
CA SER A 131 20.32 -14.81 6.40
C SER A 131 19.56 -13.48 6.28
N VAL A 132 19.08 -12.93 7.41
CA VAL A 132 18.37 -11.66 7.46
C VAL A 132 19.26 -10.48 7.03
N VAL A 133 20.51 -10.43 7.49
CA VAL A 133 21.47 -9.39 7.08
C VAL A 133 21.77 -9.48 5.59
N ARG A 134 21.98 -10.69 5.06
CA ARG A 134 22.20 -10.91 3.62
C ARG A 134 21.01 -10.44 2.79
N GLN A 135 19.79 -10.79 3.20
CA GLN A 135 18.56 -10.34 2.54
C GLN A 135 18.46 -8.81 2.55
N ARG A 136 18.77 -8.16 3.68
CA ARG A 136 18.72 -6.70 3.79
C ARG A 136 19.79 -6.00 2.96
N LEU A 137 21.01 -6.51 2.91
CA LEU A 137 22.07 -5.96 2.04
C LEU A 137 21.73 -6.13 0.56
N MET A 138 21.11 -7.25 0.18
CA MET A 138 20.71 -7.50 -1.19
C MET A 138 19.55 -6.61 -1.63
N SER A 139 18.58 -6.34 -0.75
CA SER A 139 17.48 -5.41 -1.06
C SER A 139 17.97 -3.97 -1.22
N LEU A 140 18.95 -3.53 -0.42
CA LEU A 140 19.58 -2.20 -0.58
C LEU A 140 20.27 -2.02 -1.93
N LYS A 141 20.87 -3.08 -2.49
CA LYS A 141 21.55 -3.04 -3.79
C LYS A 141 20.59 -3.12 -4.99
N LYS A 142 19.40 -3.69 -4.81
CA LYS A 142 18.48 -4.04 -5.90
C LYS A 142 17.25 -3.13 -5.99
N ASP A 143 17.27 -2.00 -5.29
CA ASP A 143 16.21 -1.01 -5.36
C ASP A 143 16.27 -0.24 -6.69
N LYS A 144 15.46 -0.71 -7.64
CA LYS A 144 15.32 -0.17 -9.01
C LYS A 144 14.65 1.21 -9.04
N TYR A 145 14.00 1.64 -7.95
CA TYR A 145 13.18 2.86 -7.91
C TYR A 145 13.82 4.02 -7.12
N ARG A 146 15.03 3.82 -6.57
CA ARG A 146 15.75 4.80 -5.75
C ARG A 146 16.22 6.09 -6.48
N GLY A 147 15.73 6.34 -7.69
CA GLY A 147 16.08 7.49 -8.52
C GLY A 147 14.92 8.05 -9.34
N VAL A 148 13.70 7.55 -9.17
CA VAL A 148 12.53 8.11 -9.86
C VAL A 148 11.92 9.19 -8.96
N LYS A 149 12.26 10.45 -9.23
CA LYS A 149 11.48 11.59 -8.75
C LYS A 149 10.18 11.62 -9.56
N ILE A 150 9.05 11.50 -8.87
CA ILE A 150 7.75 11.98 -9.35
C ILE A 150 7.71 13.49 -9.17
#